data_AF-A0ABD4S631-F1
#
_entry.id   AF-A0ABD4S631-F1
#
_cell.length_a   1.000
_cell.length_b   1.000
_cell.length_c   1.000
_cell.angle_alpha   90.00
_cell.angle_beta   90.00
_cell.angle_gamma   90.00
#
_symmetry.space_group_name_H-M   'P 1'
#
loop_
_entity.id
_entity.type
_entity.pdbx_description
1 polymer ?
#
loop_
_entity_poly.entity_id
_entity_poly.type
_entity_poly.pdbx_seq_one_letter_code
_entity_poly.pdbx_strand_id
1 'polypeptide(L)'
;MIDLKLENRKGKIHVKSSEIKDILELRPDFEYVQDISNTINQENILVFDCQLTGNSFDMDDLDIEEILEELGEEIDESYFNVLFEDVRAYLKDATDEIEADLQENYLFDNLRCYFDIYNINQEFTDFKFVFLVSFKDIKISSLANLAKIVSKRQLIGASKFYS
;
A
#
# COMPACT_ATOMS: atom_id res chain seq x y z
N MET A 1 -13.10 4.63 12.26
CA MET A 1 -14.05 5.07 11.22
C MET A 1 -14.04 6.58 11.15
N ILE A 2 -13.54 7.11 10.04
CA ILE A 2 -13.56 8.53 9.67
C ILE A 2 -14.66 8.73 8.63
N ASP A 3 -15.33 9.87 8.66
CA ASP A 3 -16.29 10.32 7.65
C ASP A 3 -15.80 11.64 7.07
N LEU A 4 -15.45 11.63 5.78
CA LEU A 4 -15.00 12.79 5.04
C LEU A 4 -16.19 13.46 4.38
N LYS A 5 -16.40 14.75 4.69
CA LYS A 5 -17.42 15.58 4.04
C LYS A 5 -16.76 16.40 2.95
N LEU A 6 -16.95 16.00 1.71
CA LEU A 6 -16.26 16.55 0.55
C LEU A 6 -17.27 17.18 -0.42
N GLU A 7 -16.76 17.94 -1.37
CA GLU A 7 -17.56 18.51 -2.46
C GLU A 7 -16.90 18.17 -3.80
N ASN A 8 -17.69 17.60 -4.71
CA ASN A 8 -17.27 17.25 -6.06
C ASN A 8 -18.17 17.93 -7.10
N ARG A 9 -18.01 17.59 -8.39
CA ARG A 9 -18.81 18.18 -9.49
C ARG A 9 -20.31 17.89 -9.40
N LYS A 10 -20.75 16.90 -8.62
CA LYS A 10 -22.15 16.55 -8.38
C LYS A 10 -22.71 17.12 -7.06
N GLY A 11 -21.88 17.80 -6.26
CA GLY A 11 -22.26 18.41 -4.99
C GLY A 11 -21.55 17.77 -3.79
N LYS A 12 -22.19 17.82 -2.62
CA LYS A 12 -21.61 17.29 -1.38
C LYS A 12 -21.66 15.77 -1.37
N ILE A 13 -20.51 15.15 -1.13
CA ILE A 13 -20.37 13.69 -0.96
C ILE A 13 -19.83 13.39 0.43
N HIS A 14 -20.17 12.20 0.91
CA HIS A 14 -19.66 11.67 2.17
C HIS A 14 -18.88 10.40 1.83
N VAL A 15 -17.64 10.32 2.31
CA VAL A 15 -16.78 9.16 2.10
C VAL A 15 -16.39 8.60 3.44
N LYS A 16 -16.79 7.37 3.72
CA LYS A 16 -16.41 6.70 4.95
C LYS A 16 -15.14 5.90 4.75
N SER A 17 -14.25 5.94 5.73
CA SER A 17 -13.03 5.15 5.69
C SER A 17 -13.30 3.63 5.65
N SER A 18 -14.45 3.19 6.16
CA SER A 18 -14.90 1.79 6.05
C SER A 18 -15.22 1.40 4.61
N GLU A 19 -15.81 2.28 3.80
CA GLU A 19 -16.16 1.97 2.41
C GLU A 19 -14.89 1.75 1.57
N ILE A 20 -13.87 2.59 1.81
CA ILE A 20 -12.56 2.42 1.17
C ILE A 20 -11.87 1.16 1.68
N LYS A 21 -11.94 0.88 2.99
CA LYS A 21 -11.42 -0.37 3.57
C LYS A 21 -12.05 -1.59 2.91
N ASP A 22 -13.37 -1.61 2.76
CA ASP A 22 -14.11 -2.71 2.14
C ASP A 22 -13.65 -2.93 0.69
N ILE A 23 -13.41 -1.86 -0.09
CA ILE A 23 -12.85 -1.95 -1.45
C ILE A 23 -11.47 -2.60 -1.46
N LEU A 24 -10.60 -2.21 -0.53
CA LEU A 24 -9.27 -2.81 -0.41
C LEU A 24 -9.34 -4.28 0.02
N GLU A 25 -10.25 -4.65 0.92
CA GLU A 25 -10.44 -6.03 1.39
C GLU A 25 -11.08 -6.96 0.35
N LEU A 26 -11.69 -6.42 -0.71
CA LEU A 26 -12.19 -7.23 -1.83
C LEU A 26 -11.06 -7.73 -2.76
N ARG A 27 -9.87 -7.13 -2.68
CA ARG A 27 -8.71 -7.56 -3.45
C ARG A 27 -8.16 -8.89 -2.90
N PRO A 28 -8.06 -9.95 -3.72
CA PRO A 28 -7.60 -11.26 -3.26
C PRO A 28 -6.14 -11.26 -2.82
N ASP A 29 -5.36 -10.31 -3.31
CA ASP A 29 -3.96 -10.07 -3.01
C ASP A 29 -3.74 -9.40 -1.64
N PHE A 30 -4.77 -8.84 -1.01
CA PHE A 30 -4.66 -8.13 0.26
C PHE A 30 -5.13 -9.05 1.40
N GLU A 31 -4.20 -9.54 2.22
CA GLU A 31 -4.50 -10.42 3.35
C GLU A 31 -5.08 -9.67 4.55
N TYR A 32 -4.58 -8.44 4.76
CA TYR A 32 -4.95 -7.60 5.89
C TYR A 32 -5.05 -6.15 5.46
N VAL A 33 -6.10 -5.49 5.94
CA VAL A 33 -6.31 -4.05 5.77
C VAL A 33 -6.83 -3.48 7.09
N GLN A 34 -6.17 -2.44 7.60
CA GLN A 34 -6.59 -1.77 8.82
C GLN A 34 -6.59 -0.26 8.63
N ASP A 35 -7.73 0.36 8.90
CA ASP A 35 -7.86 1.82 8.92
C ASP A 35 -7.06 2.39 10.11
N ILE A 36 -6.01 3.14 9.80
CA ILE A 36 -5.16 3.85 10.77
C ILE A 36 -5.30 5.37 10.66
N SER A 37 -6.27 5.86 9.87
CA SER A 37 -6.45 7.28 9.57
C SER A 37 -6.60 8.13 10.84
N ASN A 38 -7.29 7.61 11.87
CA ASN A 38 -7.48 8.26 13.18
C ASN A 38 -6.17 8.53 13.94
N THR A 39 -5.10 7.78 13.62
CA THR A 39 -3.80 7.96 14.28
C THR A 39 -2.94 9.00 13.56
N ILE A 40 -3.24 9.27 12.29
CA ILE A 40 -2.49 10.16 11.40
C ILE A 40 -3.14 11.55 11.32
N ASN A 41 -4.48 11.61 11.43
CA ASN A 41 -5.28 12.85 11.52
C ASN A 41 -4.97 13.87 10.41
N GLN A 42 -4.87 13.40 9.18
CA GLN A 42 -4.67 14.25 8.01
C GLN A 42 -6.00 14.57 7.36
N GLU A 43 -6.24 15.86 7.14
CA GLU A 43 -7.47 16.34 6.52
C GLU A 43 -7.60 15.80 5.08
N ASN A 44 -8.77 15.21 4.81
CA ASN A 44 -9.18 14.61 3.53
C ASN A 44 -8.19 13.55 3.01
N ILE A 45 -7.41 12.93 3.90
CA ILE A 45 -6.55 11.80 3.57
C ILE A 45 -6.92 10.64 4.49
N LEU A 46 -7.18 9.50 3.88
CA LEU A 46 -7.34 8.22 4.56
C LEU A 46 -6.04 7.43 4.44
N VAL A 47 -5.73 6.67 5.49
CA VAL A 47 -4.50 5.90 5.60
C VAL A 47 -4.84 4.52 6.13
N PHE A 48 -4.36 3.51 5.42
CA PHE A 48 -4.55 2.10 5.72
C PHE A 48 -3.19 1.44 5.92
N ASP A 49 -3.14 0.54 6.89
CA ASP A 49 -2.04 -0.40 7.09
C ASP A 49 -2.45 -1.71 6.43
N CYS A 50 -1.63 -2.20 5.50
CA CYS A 50 -1.98 -3.31 4.61
C CYS A 50 -0.88 -4.38 4.61
N GLN A 51 -1.29 -5.62 4.32
CA GLN A 51 -0.39 -6.74 4.08
C GLN A 51 -0.82 -7.48 2.81
N LEU A 52 0.14 -7.81 1.94
CA LEU A 52 -0.11 -8.69 0.81
C LEU A 52 -0.15 -10.15 1.28
N THR A 53 -0.90 -11.00 0.57
CA THR A 53 -0.87 -12.44 0.83
C THR A 53 0.52 -12.99 0.56
N GLY A 54 0.98 -13.91 1.41
CA GLY A 54 2.32 -14.51 1.29
C GLY A 54 2.58 -15.23 -0.04
N ASN A 55 1.51 -15.64 -0.74
CA ASN A 55 1.57 -16.29 -2.05
C ASN A 55 1.55 -15.30 -3.24
N SER A 56 1.49 -13.99 -2.98
CA SER A 56 1.49 -13.00 -4.07
C SER A 56 2.80 -13.01 -4.86
N PHE A 57 3.88 -13.51 -4.25
CA PHE A 57 5.21 -13.65 -4.82
C PHE A 57 5.80 -15.00 -4.37
N ASP A 58 5.13 -16.11 -4.73
CA ASP A 58 5.63 -17.44 -4.40
C ASP A 58 7.01 -17.64 -5.04
N MET A 59 8.00 -17.94 -4.20
CA MET A 59 9.38 -18.22 -4.58
C MET A 59 9.50 -19.37 -5.60
N ASP A 60 8.55 -20.30 -5.56
CA ASP A 60 8.46 -21.44 -6.48
C ASP A 60 8.01 -21.04 -7.90
N ASP A 61 7.23 -19.96 -8.07
CA ASP A 61 6.82 -19.44 -9.38
C ASP A 61 7.90 -18.54 -10.02
N LEU A 62 8.90 -18.14 -9.25
CA LEU A 62 10.00 -17.27 -9.67
C LEU A 62 11.25 -18.05 -10.10
N ASP A 63 11.16 -19.38 -10.30
CA ASP A 63 12.25 -20.29 -10.71
C ASP A 63 13.57 -20.01 -9.96
N ILE A 64 13.46 -19.74 -8.66
CA ILE A 64 14.58 -19.27 -7.84
C ILE A 64 15.66 -20.34 -7.74
N GLU A 65 15.28 -21.62 -7.67
CA GLU A 65 16.24 -22.72 -7.73
C GLU A 65 17.00 -22.75 -9.06
N GLU A 66 16.35 -22.48 -10.20
CA GLU A 66 16.99 -22.43 -11.52
C GLU A 66 17.90 -21.20 -11.66
N ILE A 67 17.47 -20.04 -11.14
CA ILE A 67 18.27 -18.81 -11.11
C ILE A 67 19.48 -18.96 -10.17
N LEU A 68 19.33 -19.62 -9.02
CA LEU A 68 20.42 -19.91 -8.08
C LEU A 68 21.42 -20.92 -8.66
N GLU A 69 20.94 -21.90 -9.42
CA GLU A 69 21.79 -22.84 -10.17
C GLU A 69 22.54 -22.15 -11.32
N GLU A 70 21.92 -21.19 -12.02
CA GLU A 70 22.57 -20.41 -13.10
C GLU A 70 23.58 -19.38 -12.58
N LEU A 71 23.30 -18.71 -11.45
CA LEU A 71 24.15 -17.64 -10.90
C LEU A 71 25.33 -18.17 -10.07
N GLY A 72 25.26 -19.40 -9.57
CA GLY A 72 26.39 -20.06 -8.91
C GLY A 72 26.90 -19.40 -7.61
N GLU A 73 26.13 -18.49 -7.01
CA GLU A 73 26.48 -17.77 -5.78
C GLU A 73 25.28 -17.66 -4.81
N GLU A 74 25.58 -17.45 -3.52
CA GLU A 74 24.59 -17.20 -2.45
C GLU A 74 23.65 -16.03 -2.81
N ILE A 75 22.37 -16.11 -2.42
CA ILE A 75 21.39 -15.01 -2.55
C ILE A 75 22.03 -13.70 -2.01
N ASP A 76 22.32 -12.75 -2.91
CA ASP A 76 23.01 -11.50 -2.58
C ASP A 76 22.06 -10.29 -2.51
N GLU A 77 22.57 -9.12 -2.13
CA GLU A 77 21.79 -7.87 -2.06
C GLU A 77 21.16 -7.47 -3.41
N SER A 78 21.76 -7.87 -4.55
CA SER A 78 21.25 -7.51 -5.87
C SER A 78 19.95 -8.26 -6.20
N TYR A 79 19.86 -9.52 -5.81
CA TYR A 79 18.65 -10.33 -5.93
C TYR A 79 17.49 -9.74 -5.10
N PHE A 80 17.76 -9.38 -3.85
CA PHE A 80 16.78 -8.70 -2.99
C PHE A 80 16.27 -7.39 -3.60
N ASN A 81 17.14 -6.64 -4.28
CA ASN A 81 16.75 -5.38 -4.93
C ASN A 81 15.82 -5.61 -6.13
N VAL A 82 16.07 -6.63 -6.96
CA VAL A 82 15.21 -6.94 -8.11
C VAL A 82 13.81 -7.34 -7.65
N LEU A 83 13.70 -8.27 -6.71
CA LEU A 83 12.41 -8.67 -6.15
C LEU A 83 11.68 -7.49 -5.49
N PHE A 84 12.40 -6.63 -4.79
CA PHE A 84 11.81 -5.42 -4.21
C PHE A 84 11.23 -4.49 -5.28
N GLU A 85 11.92 -4.34 -6.41
CA GLU A 85 11.43 -3.56 -7.55
C GLU A 85 10.19 -4.18 -8.17
N ASP A 86 10.13 -5.51 -8.30
CA ASP A 86 8.96 -6.23 -8.83
C ASP A 86 7.74 -6.08 -7.92
N VAL A 87 7.91 -6.26 -6.60
CA VAL A 87 6.85 -6.05 -5.61
C VAL A 87 6.35 -4.60 -5.67
N ARG A 88 7.27 -3.64 -5.83
CA ARG A 88 6.92 -2.24 -5.96
C ARG A 88 6.20 -1.93 -7.26
N ALA A 89 6.58 -2.56 -8.37
CA ALA A 89 5.89 -2.42 -9.65
C ALA A 89 4.46 -2.97 -9.56
N TYR A 90 4.31 -4.16 -8.97
CA TYR A 90 3.01 -4.78 -8.71
C TYR A 90 2.10 -3.87 -7.87
N LEU A 91 2.60 -3.40 -6.71
CA LEU A 91 1.83 -2.51 -5.84
C LEU A 91 1.50 -1.18 -6.54
N LYS A 92 2.36 -0.71 -7.44
CA LYS A 92 2.09 0.47 -8.23
C LYS A 92 0.93 0.25 -9.19
N ASP A 93 0.89 -0.87 -9.90
CA ASP A 93 -0.21 -1.20 -10.81
C ASP A 93 -1.52 -1.36 -10.04
N ALA A 94 -1.50 -2.07 -8.91
CA ALA A 94 -2.65 -2.19 -8.02
C ALA A 94 -3.12 -0.82 -7.48
N THR A 95 -2.19 0.06 -7.12
CA THR A 95 -2.50 1.42 -6.64
C THR A 95 -3.14 2.27 -7.73
N ASP A 96 -2.63 2.21 -8.96
CA ASP A 96 -3.13 2.98 -10.10
C ASP A 96 -4.55 2.48 -10.50
N GLU A 97 -4.82 1.18 -10.40
CA GLU A 97 -6.16 0.58 -10.59
C GLU A 97 -7.15 1.05 -9.51
N ILE A 98 -6.77 0.93 -8.22
CA ILE A 98 -7.61 1.40 -7.11
C ILE A 98 -7.87 2.91 -7.22
N GLU A 99 -6.87 3.71 -7.60
CA GLU A 99 -7.05 5.15 -7.82
C GLU A 99 -8.12 5.42 -8.87
N ALA A 100 -8.07 4.72 -10.01
CA ALA A 100 -9.03 4.88 -11.10
C ALA A 100 -10.46 4.51 -10.65
N ASP A 101 -10.62 3.36 -9.97
CA ASP A 101 -11.91 2.91 -9.45
C ASP A 101 -12.50 3.90 -8.45
N LEU A 102 -11.67 4.43 -7.54
CA LEU A 102 -12.11 5.42 -6.56
C LEU A 102 -12.47 6.76 -7.23
N GLN A 103 -11.70 7.19 -8.23
CA GLN A 103 -12.01 8.39 -9.02
C GLN A 103 -13.36 8.25 -9.73
N GLU A 104 -13.65 7.09 -10.31
CA GLU A 104 -14.92 6.81 -10.97
C GLU A 104 -16.09 6.75 -9.97
N ASN A 105 -15.93 5.97 -8.90
CA ASN A 105 -16.97 5.77 -7.89
C ASN A 105 -17.37 7.07 -7.17
N TYR A 106 -16.39 7.90 -6.81
CA TYR A 106 -16.62 9.15 -6.09
C TYR A 106 -16.64 10.39 -7.00
N LEU A 107 -16.42 10.23 -8.30
CA LEU A 107 -16.40 11.31 -9.31
C LEU A 107 -15.48 12.46 -8.88
N PHE A 108 -14.27 12.08 -8.48
CA PHE A 108 -13.31 12.97 -7.85
C PHE A 108 -11.97 12.90 -8.59
N ASP A 109 -11.85 13.60 -9.73
CA ASP A 109 -10.68 13.57 -10.62
C ASP A 109 -9.33 13.90 -9.95
N ASN A 110 -9.36 14.64 -8.83
CA ASN A 110 -8.17 15.03 -8.08
C ASN A 110 -7.80 14.03 -6.98
N LEU A 111 -8.48 12.88 -6.91
CA LEU A 111 -8.16 11.83 -5.97
C LEU A 111 -6.79 11.24 -6.34
N ARG A 112 -5.93 11.09 -5.35
CA ARG A 112 -4.60 10.48 -5.53
C ARG A 112 -4.38 9.40 -4.50
N CYS A 113 -3.88 8.26 -4.95
CA CYS A 113 -3.42 7.18 -4.09
C CYS A 113 -1.89 7.13 -4.07
N TYR A 114 -1.34 6.58 -2.99
CA TYR A 114 0.08 6.29 -2.89
C TYR A 114 0.31 5.18 -1.87
N PHE A 115 1.41 4.45 -2.01
CA PHE A 115 1.83 3.45 -1.05
C PHE A 115 3.30 3.61 -0.68
N ASP A 116 3.67 3.09 0.49
CA ASP A 116 5.07 2.96 0.88
C ASP A 116 5.24 1.66 1.68
N ILE A 117 6.21 0.85 1.28
CA ILE A 117 6.49 -0.45 1.89
C ILE A 117 7.37 -0.21 3.12
N TYR A 118 6.97 -0.75 4.28
CA TYR A 118 7.70 -0.55 5.53
C TYR A 118 8.29 -1.83 6.10
N ASN A 119 7.85 -3.01 5.64
CA ASN A 119 8.40 -4.29 6.05
C ASN A 119 8.33 -5.30 4.91
N ILE A 120 9.43 -6.02 4.72
CA ILE A 120 9.55 -7.23 3.91
C ILE A 120 10.44 -8.18 4.69
N ASN A 121 9.99 -9.41 4.94
CA ASN A 121 10.83 -10.42 5.55
C ASN A 121 11.77 -11.08 4.52
N GLN A 122 12.83 -11.75 5.00
CA GLN A 122 13.80 -12.42 4.13
C GLN A 122 13.20 -13.57 3.32
N GLU A 123 12.08 -14.12 3.78
CA GLU A 123 11.35 -15.18 3.11
C GLU A 123 10.36 -14.65 2.06
N PHE A 124 10.23 -13.32 1.90
CA PHE A 124 9.31 -12.71 0.94
C PHE A 124 7.87 -13.22 1.05
N THR A 125 7.41 -13.45 2.28
CA THR A 125 6.07 -13.92 2.60
C THR A 125 5.29 -12.91 3.46
N ASP A 126 5.97 -11.90 4.00
CA ASP A 126 5.39 -10.88 4.88
C ASP A 126 5.70 -9.49 4.34
N PHE A 127 4.86 -9.03 3.40
CA PHE A 127 4.94 -7.71 2.80
C PHE A 127 3.94 -6.76 3.44
N LYS A 128 4.44 -5.79 4.20
CA LYS A 128 3.60 -4.78 4.83
C LYS A 128 3.88 -3.38 4.29
N PHE A 129 2.80 -2.67 4.01
CA PHE A 129 2.84 -1.35 3.40
C PHE A 129 1.73 -0.47 3.95
N VAL A 130 1.94 0.84 3.85
CA VAL A 130 0.88 1.81 4.11
C VAL A 130 0.26 2.22 2.78
N PHE A 131 -1.06 2.33 2.74
CA PHE A 131 -1.81 2.79 1.58
C PHE A 131 -2.54 4.08 1.92
N LEU A 132 -2.37 5.11 1.11
CA LEU A 132 -2.92 6.45 1.34
C LEU A 132 -3.89 6.79 0.22
N VAL A 133 -5.05 7.34 0.59
CA VAL A 133 -6.05 7.87 -0.36
C VAL A 133 -6.32 9.33 -0.03
N SER A 134 -6.00 10.22 -0.96
CA SER A 134 -6.15 11.67 -0.80
C SER A 134 -7.30 12.20 -1.64
N PHE A 135 -8.29 12.81 -0.99
CA PHE A 135 -9.42 13.52 -1.60
C PHE A 135 -9.18 15.03 -1.69
N LYS A 136 -7.93 15.46 -1.81
CA LYS A 136 -7.57 16.86 -2.03
C LYS A 136 -6.55 16.97 -3.16
N ASP A 137 -6.55 18.13 -3.81
CA ASP A 137 -5.52 18.51 -4.76
C ASP A 137 -4.17 18.59 -4.04
N ILE A 138 -3.36 17.55 -4.21
CA ILE A 138 -2.06 17.38 -3.56
C ILE A 138 -1.03 16.98 -4.59
N LYS A 139 0.18 17.54 -4.47
CA LYS A 139 1.32 17.06 -5.23
C LYS A 139 1.68 15.64 -4.78
N ILE A 140 1.95 14.75 -5.73
CA ILE A 140 2.33 13.36 -5.45
C ILE A 140 3.53 13.27 -4.51
N SER A 141 4.48 14.20 -4.60
CA SER A 141 5.64 14.26 -3.69
C SER A 141 5.28 14.52 -2.23
N SER A 142 4.23 15.31 -1.97
CA SER A 142 3.73 15.54 -0.61
C SER A 142 3.05 14.28 -0.06
N LEU A 143 2.29 13.56 -0.90
CA LEU A 143 1.67 12.30 -0.52
C LEU A 143 2.71 11.21 -0.24
N ALA A 144 3.74 11.13 -1.08
CA ALA A 144 4.89 10.24 -0.89
C ALA A 144 5.65 10.53 0.41
N ASN A 145 5.87 11.81 0.74
CA ASN A 145 6.51 12.18 2.00
C ASN A 145 5.67 11.78 3.22
N LEU A 146 4.34 11.95 3.14
CA LEU A 146 3.45 11.49 4.21
C LEU A 146 3.52 9.97 4.36
N ALA A 147 3.45 9.22 3.25
CA ALA A 147 3.55 7.76 3.28
C ALA A 147 4.81 7.29 4.00
N LYS A 148 5.99 7.84 3.64
CA LYS A 148 7.27 7.54 4.32
C LYS A 148 7.26 7.81 5.81
N ILE A 149 6.61 8.90 6.25
CA ILE A 149 6.50 9.23 7.68
C ILE A 149 5.62 8.19 8.39
N VAL A 150 4.50 7.80 7.79
CA VAL A 150 3.59 6.79 8.34
C VAL A 150 4.27 5.42 8.39
N SER A 151 4.92 4.99 7.31
CA SER A 151 5.70 3.75 7.24
C SER A 151 6.73 3.63 8.35
N LYS A 152 7.55 4.67 8.54
CA LYS A 152 8.55 4.70 9.61
C LYS A 152 7.90 4.55 10.99
N ARG A 153 6.73 5.14 11.19
CA ARG A 153 5.97 5.00 12.44
C ARG A 153 5.45 3.57 12.62
N GLN A 154 4.95 2.93 11.57
CA GLN A 154 4.49 1.53 11.64
C GLN A 154 5.63 0.57 11.93
N LEU A 155 6.77 0.73 11.26
CA LEU A 155 7.96 -0.08 11.52
C LEU A 155 8.42 0.00 12.99
N ILE A 156 8.49 1.21 13.55
CA ILE A 156 8.83 1.40 14.98
C ILE A 156 7.76 0.80 15.90
N GLY A 157 6.49 0.93 15.52
CA GLY A 157 5.36 0.35 16.25
C GLY A 157 5.45 -1.17 16.32
N ALA A 158 5.65 -1.82 15.17
CA ALA A 158 5.83 -3.26 15.06
C ALA A 158 7.04 -3.76 15.87
N SER A 159 8.18 -3.09 15.75
CA SER A 159 9.42 -3.46 16.47
C SER A 159 9.26 -3.49 18.01
N LYS A 160 8.41 -2.65 18.58
CA LYS A 160 8.16 -2.62 20.04
C LYS A 160 7.41 -3.85 20.57
N PHE A 161 6.72 -4.61 19.71
CA PHE A 161 6.01 -5.83 20.10
C PHE A 161 6.87 -7.08 19.97
N TYR A 162 8.07 -6.97 19.38
CA TYR A 162 9.05 -8.05 19.21
C TYR A 162 10.34 -7.84 20.04
N SER A 163 10.31 -7.00 21.08
CA SER A 163 11.43 -6.78 22.01
C SER A 163 11.27 -7.55 23.32
#